data_AF-K1PN30-F1
#
_entry.id   AF-K1PN30-F1
#
_cell.length_a   1.000
_cell.length_b   1.000
_cell.length_c   1.000
_cell.angle_alpha   90.00
_cell.angle_beta   90.00
_cell.angle_gamma   90.00
#
_symmetry.space_group_name_H-M   'P 1'
#
loop_
_entity.id
_entity.type
_entity.pdbx_description
1 polymer ?
#
loop_
_entity_poly.entity_id
_entity_poly.type
_entity_poly.pdbx_seq_one_letter_code
_entity_poly.pdbx_strand_id
1 'polypeptide(L)' 'MWVWEPEGELIQYSNFAHHQPDNRDGQNCLKKGLSLNYLWNDKDCDQPYPYICETT' A
#
# COMPACT_ATOMS: atom_id res chain seq x y z
N MET A 1 -1.16 -3.79 -11.07
CA MET A 1 -0.03 -4.62 -10.61
C MET A 1 0.69 -3.82 -9.55
N TRP A 2 1.18 -4.46 -8.48
CA TRP A 2 1.84 -3.76 -7.38
C TRP A 2 3.35 -3.93 -7.46
N VAL A 3 4.06 -2.82 -7.27
CA VAL A 3 5.52 -2.74 -7.26
C VAL A 3 5.99 -1.95 -6.04
N TRP A 4 7.20 -2.24 -5.55
CA TRP A 4 7.89 -1.43 -4.57
C TRP A 4 8.58 -0.26 -5.25
N GLU A 5 8.42 0.93 -4.68
CA GLU A 5 9.08 2.16 -5.12
C GLU A 5 10.43 2.33 -4.39
N PRO A 6 11.42 3.01 -5.02
CA PRO A 6 11.39 3.54 -6.39
C PRO A 6 11.85 2.54 -7.48
N GLU A 7 12.38 1.37 -7.13
CA GLU A 7 13.05 0.46 -8.08
C GLU A 7 12.08 -0.30 -9.00
N GLY A 8 10.79 -0.36 -8.66
CA GLY A 8 9.78 -1.04 -9.45
C GLY A 8 9.77 -2.56 -9.26
N GLU A 9 10.31 -3.06 -8.16
CA GLU A 9 10.34 -4.50 -7.88
C GLU A 9 8.93 -5.05 -7.65
N LEU A 10 8.60 -6.20 -8.26
CA LEU A 10 7.30 -6.82 -8.06
C LEU A 10 7.11 -7.25 -6.60
N ILE A 11 5.96 -6.88 -6.02
CA ILE A 11 5.58 -7.36 -4.69
C ILE A 11 5.39 -8.88 -4.74
N GLN A 12 6.22 -9.62 -3.99
CA GLN A 12 6.10 -11.08 -3.87
C GLN A 12 5.22 -11.53 -2.69
N TYR A 13 5.11 -10.70 -1.66
CA TYR A 13 4.29 -10.97 -0.48
C TYR A 13 3.18 -9.93 -0.35
N SER A 14 1.94 -10.38 -0.18
CA SER A 14 0.78 -9.49 -0.01
C SER A 14 0.14 -9.67 1.36
N ASN A 15 -0.15 -8.56 2.05
CA ASN A 15 -0.93 -8.55 3.29
C ASN A 15 -2.11 -7.57 3.24
N PHE A 16 -2.75 -7.47 2.07
CA PHE A 16 -3.97 -6.67 1.92
C PHE A 16 -5.08 -7.15 2.85
N ALA A 17 -5.84 -6.20 3.39
CA ALA A 17 -7.02 -6.50 4.17
C ALA A 17 -8.08 -7.19 3.30
N HIS A 18 -9.03 -7.84 3.95
CA HIS A 18 -10.16 -8.43 3.26
C HIS A 18 -10.86 -7.38 2.37
N HIS A 19 -11.12 -7.74 1.11
CA HIS A 19 -11.63 -6.85 0.05
C HIS A 19 -10.70 -5.71 -0.35
N GLN A 20 -9.38 -5.85 -0.19
CA GLN A 20 -8.39 -4.90 -0.71
C GLN A 20 -7.38 -5.63 -1.59
N PRO A 21 -6.76 -4.95 -2.57
CA PRO A 21 -7.06 -3.58 -3.00
C PRO A 21 -8.44 -3.51 -3.69
N ASP A 22 -9.19 -2.41 -3.51
CA ASP A 22 -10.51 -2.23 -4.14
C ASP A 22 -10.58 -1.12 -5.19
N ASN A 23 -9.50 -0.34 -5.33
CA ASN A 23 -9.32 0.76 -6.26
C ASN A 23 -10.50 1.74 -6.25
N ARG A 24 -11.13 1.96 -5.09
CA ARG A 24 -12.18 2.98 -4.97
C ARG A 24 -11.60 4.33 -5.32
N ASP A 25 -12.26 5.08 -6.19
CA ASP A 25 -11.86 6.44 -6.56
C ASP A 25 -10.42 6.55 -7.12
N GLY A 26 -9.86 5.48 -7.71
CA GLY A 26 -8.51 5.52 -8.30
C GLY A 26 -7.37 5.40 -7.28
N GLN A 27 -7.59 4.67 -6.19
CA GLN A 27 -6.59 4.40 -5.15
C GLN A 27 -5.48 3.47 -5.66
N ASN A 28 -4.26 4.00 -5.79
CA ASN A 28 -3.12 3.28 -6.39
C ASN A 28 -1.88 3.19 -5.48
N CYS A 29 -1.97 3.67 -4.23
CA CYS A 29 -0.85 3.63 -3.28
C CYS A 29 -1.14 2.72 -2.09
N LEU A 30 -0.17 1.90 -1.69
CA LEU A 30 -0.31 0.98 -0.57
C LEU A 30 -0.14 1.72 0.75
N LYS A 31 -1.11 1.57 1.66
CA LYS A 31 -1.01 2.04 3.04
C LYS A 31 -1.18 0.89 4.04
N LYS A 32 -0.30 0.85 5.03
CA LYS A 32 -0.45 0.02 6.23
C LYS A 32 -1.26 0.77 7.30
N GLY A 33 -2.33 0.16 7.80
CA GLY A 33 -3.23 0.79 8.79
C GLY A 33 -3.15 0.15 10.19
N LEU A 34 -2.89 0.95 11.23
CA LEU A 34 -2.92 0.47 12.62
C LEU A 34 -4.30 -0.08 13.01
N SER A 35 -5.37 0.62 12.62
CA SER A 35 -6.76 0.22 12.86
C SER A 35 -7.20 -1.02 12.07
N LEU A 36 -6.40 -1.46 11.09
CA LEU A 36 -6.64 -2.65 10.28
C LEU A 36 -5.77 -3.83 10.74
N ASN A 37 -5.32 -3.85 12.00
CA ASN A 37 -4.37 -4.85 12.50
C ASN A 37 -3.12 -4.96 11.60
N TYR A 38 -2.62 -3.82 11.14
CA TYR A 38 -1.45 -3.75 10.26
C TYR A 38 -1.63 -4.37 8.87
N LEU A 39 -2.85 -4.73 8.47
CA LEU A 39 -3.19 -5.10 7.11
C LEU A 39 -3.12 -3.88 6.17
N TRP A 40 -3.02 -4.16 4.88
CA TRP A 40 -2.82 -3.15 3.85
C TRP A 40 -4.12 -2.75 3.17
N ASN A 41 -4.15 -1.53 2.67
CA ASN A 41 -5.28 -0.95 1.99
C ASN A 41 -4.74 -0.02 0.89
N ASP A 42 -5.33 -0.03 -0.29
CA ASP A 42 -4.98 0.92 -1.34
C ASP A 42 -5.63 2.27 -1.07
N LYS A 43 -4.87 3.33 -1.22
CA LYS A 43 -5.27 4.70 -0.91
C LYS A 43 -4.86 5.62 -2.04
N ASP A 44 -5.48 6.80 -2.02
CA ASP A 44 -5.19 7.87 -2.93
C ASP A 44 -3.76 8.34 -2.63
N CYS A 45 -2.94 8.39 -3.67
CA CYS A 45 -1.53 8.70 -3.58
C CYS A 45 -1.26 10.15 -3.17
N ASP A 46 -2.20 11.06 -3.44
CA ASP A 46 -2.05 12.47 -3.13
C ASP A 46 -2.42 12.80 -1.67
N GLN A 47 -2.92 11.81 -0.92
CA GLN A 47 -3.27 11.98 0.48
C GLN A 47 -2.01 11.99 1.37
N PRO A 48 -1.85 12.99 2.25
CA PRO A 48 -0.69 13.07 3.13
C PRO A 48 -0.79 11.98 4.22
N TYR A 49 0.16 11.05 4.20
CA TYR A 49 0.32 10.03 5.24
C TYR A 49 1.76 9.95 5.75
N PRO A 50 1.97 9.53 7.00
CA PRO A 50 3.27 9.04 7.43
C PRO A 50 3.72 7.83 6.59
N TYR A 51 5.01 7.73 6.33
CA TYR A 51 5.60 6.67 5.51
C TYR A 51 6.75 5.98 6.24
N ILE A 52 7.18 4.84 5.70
CA ILE A 52 8.29 4.03 6.22
C ILE A 52 9.37 4.05 5.15
N CYS A 53 10.60 4.40 5.52
CA CYS A 53 11.78 4.22 4.67
C CYS A 53 12.40 2.86 4.92
N GLU A 54 12.97 2.28 3.87
CA GLU A 54 13.87 1.14 3.96
C GLU A 54 15.28 1.59 3.57
N THR A 55 16.29 1.04 4.23
CA THR A 55 17.69 1.16 3.80
C THR A 55 18.23 -0.25 3.67
N THR A 56 19.00 -0.48 2.61
CA THR A 56 19.76 -1.71 2.42
C THR A 56 21.04 -1.67 3.25
#